data_AF-A0A964QAI4-F1
#
_entry.id   AF-A0A964QAI4-F1
#
_cell.length_a   1.000
_cell.length_b   1.000
_cell.length_c   1.000
_cell.angle_alpha   90.00
_cell.angle_beta   90.00
_cell.angle_gamma   90.00
#
_symmetry.space_group_name_H-M   'P 1'
#
loop_
_entity.id
_entity.type
_entity.pdbx_description
1 polymer ?
#
loop_
_entity_poly.entity_id
_entity_poly.type
_entity_poly.pdbx_seq_one_letter_code
_entity_poly.pdbx_strand_id
1 'polypeptide(L)'
;MKLGGKSMDAWVEEYAGSHQHPINRFCHTLGIPLIALSVPLFIVALFVRGFWPLPLAMFVVGWVFQFVGHAFEGKRPEFLHDWRFLFVGLR
;
A
#
# COMPACT_ATOMS: atom_id res chain seq x y z
N MET A 1 8.27 10.55 16.34
CA MET A 1 6.79 10.49 16.38
C MET A 1 6.36 9.09 16.80
N LYS A 2 5.39 8.95 17.72
CA LYS A 2 4.85 7.65 18.13
C LYS A 2 3.47 7.47 17.49
N LEU A 3 3.21 6.31 16.88
CA LEU A 3 1.91 5.92 16.34
C LEU A 3 1.41 4.72 17.14
N GLY A 4 0.28 4.85 17.83
CA GLY A 4 -0.27 3.75 18.65
C GLY A 4 0.66 3.27 19.77
N GLY A 5 1.54 4.13 20.29
CA GLY A 5 2.50 3.80 21.37
C GLY A 5 3.86 3.28 20.91
N LYS A 6 3.99 2.77 19.67
CA LYS A 6 5.26 2.38 19.04
C LYS A 6 5.90 3.55 18.28
N SER A 7 7.23 3.60 18.21
CA SER A 7 7.95 4.56 17.34
C SER A 7 7.76 4.18 15.86
N MET A 8 7.93 5.16 14.96
CA MET A 8 7.86 4.88 13.52
C MET A 8 8.91 3.86 13.08
N ASP A 9 10.13 3.93 13.63
CA ASP A 9 11.20 2.99 13.26
C ASP A 9 10.85 1.56 13.68
N ALA A 10 10.21 1.37 14.84
CA ALA A 10 9.73 0.07 15.26
C ALA A 10 8.63 -0.49 14.34
N TRP A 11 7.73 0.37 13.84
CA TRP A 11 6.73 -0.04 12.84
C TRP A 11 7.37 -0.46 11.51
N VAL A 12 8.37 0.29 11.05
CA VAL A 12 9.10 -0.01 9.81
C VAL A 12 9.89 -1.30 9.94
N GLU A 13 10.53 -1.53 11.09
CA GLU A 13 11.26 -2.77 11.37
C GLU A 13 10.32 -3.99 11.38
N GLU A 14 9.16 -3.88 12.03
CA GLU A 14 8.14 -4.92 12.05
C GLU A 14 7.58 -5.21 10.64
N TYR A 15 7.28 -4.15 9.88
CA TYR A 15 6.82 -4.25 8.50
C TYR A 15 7.88 -4.88 7.58
N ALA A 16 9.14 -4.46 7.69
CA ALA A 16 10.23 -5.04 6.93
C ALA A 16 10.43 -6.52 7.30
N GLY A 17 10.34 -6.87 8.59
CA GLY A 17 10.41 -8.24 9.09
C GLY A 17 9.33 -9.17 8.50
N SER A 18 8.15 -8.64 8.18
CA SER A 18 7.06 -9.42 7.58
C SER A 18 7.15 -9.55 6.05
N HIS A 19 7.94 -8.72 5.36
CA HIS A 19 8.10 -8.68 3.90
C HIS A 19 9.50 -9.13 3.43
N GLN A 20 9.74 -10.44 3.46
CA GLN A 20 11.06 -11.01 3.18
C GLN A 20 11.21 -11.54 1.73
N HIS A 21 10.10 -11.85 1.05
CA HIS A 21 10.13 -12.39 -0.30
C HIS A 21 10.43 -11.29 -1.34
N PRO A 22 11.36 -11.49 -2.28
CA PRO A 22 11.73 -10.46 -3.25
C PRO A 22 10.57 -10.03 -4.16
N ILE A 23 9.71 -10.97 -4.56
CA ILE A 23 8.52 -10.65 -5.35
C ILE A 23 7.53 -9.80 -4.53
N ASN A 24 7.37 -10.11 -3.25
CA ASN A 24 6.49 -9.33 -2.37
C ASN A 24 6.99 -7.88 -2.28
N ARG A 25 8.28 -7.68 -1.98
CA ARG A 25 8.88 -6.35 -1.95
C ARG A 25 8.74 -5.60 -3.28
N PHE A 26 9.03 -6.25 -4.41
CA PHE A 26 8.88 -5.63 -5.73
C PHE A 26 7.44 -5.18 -6.01
N CYS A 27 6.48 -6.09 -5.80
CA CYS A 27 5.07 -5.78 -5.95
C CYS A 27 4.62 -4.65 -5.03
N HIS A 28 5.14 -4.59 -3.80
CA HIS A 28 4.84 -3.50 -2.86
C HIS A 28 5.43 -2.16 -3.29
N THR A 29 6.69 -2.14 -3.73
CA THR A 29 7.35 -0.94 -4.25
C THR A 29 6.59 -0.32 -5.43
N LEU A 30 5.91 -1.12 -6.26
CA LEU A 30 5.05 -0.60 -7.33
C LEU A 30 3.61 -0.31 -6.87
N GLY A 31 3.05 -1.19 -6.05
CA GLY A 31 1.65 -1.14 -5.63
C GLY A 31 1.35 0.04 -4.71
N ILE A 32 2.22 0.33 -3.74
CA ILE A 32 1.98 1.41 -2.76
C ILE A 32 1.92 2.77 -3.45
N PRO A 33 2.89 3.18 -4.31
CA PRO A 33 2.78 4.46 -5.01
C PRO A 33 1.56 4.56 -5.92
N LEU A 34 1.17 3.47 -6.60
CA LEU A 34 -0.04 3.46 -7.44
C LEU A 34 -1.31 3.75 -6.61
N ILE A 35 -1.46 3.08 -5.47
CA ILE A 35 -2.59 3.31 -4.56
C ILE A 35 -2.52 4.73 -3.99
N ALA A 36 -1.36 5.15 -3.47
CA ALA A 36 -1.16 6.46 -2.86
C ALA A 36 -1.47 7.61 -3.83
N LEU A 37 -1.02 7.51 -5.08
CA LEU A 37 -1.29 8.51 -6.13
C LEU A 37 -2.74 8.47 -6.63
N SER A 38 -3.40 7.31 -6.61
CA SER A 38 -4.80 7.22 -7.05
C SER A 38 -5.76 8.05 -6.17
N VAL A 39 -5.49 8.15 -4.86
CA VAL A 39 -6.34 8.86 -3.90
C VAL A 39 -6.51 10.35 -4.22
N PRO A 40 -5.45 11.17 -4.35
CA PRO A 40 -5.61 12.57 -4.76
C PRO A 40 -6.16 12.70 -6.18
N LEU A 41 -5.87 11.76 -7.09
CA LEU A 41 -6.43 11.78 -8.44
C LEU A 41 -7.94 11.51 -8.47
N PHE A 42 -8.49 10.76 -7.51
CA PHE A 42 -9.94 10.66 -7.32
C PHE A 42 -10.57 12.00 -6.94
N ILE A 43 -9.86 12.86 -6.19
CA ILE A 43 -10.33 14.22 -5.89
C ILE A 43 -10.37 15.05 -7.17
N VAL A 44 -9.33 14.96 -8.01
CA VAL A 44 -9.29 15.62 -9.33
C VAL A 44 -10.45 15.16 -10.22
N ALA A 45 -10.78 13.86 -10.17
CA ALA A 45 -11.87 13.28 -10.95
C ALA A 45 -13.26 13.86 -10.62
N LEU A 46 -13.44 14.49 -9.45
CA LEU A 46 -14.69 15.20 -9.10
C LEU A 46 -14.89 16.46 -9.96
N PHE A 47 -13.81 17.06 -10.46
CA PHE A 47 -13.83 18.32 -11.21
C PHE A 47 -13.63 18.11 -12.71
N VAL A 48 -13.08 16.96 -13.13
CA VAL A 48 -12.79 16.63 -14.53
C VAL A 48 -13.65 15.46 -14.99
N ARG A 49 -14.72 15.77 -15.72
CA ARG A 49 -15.67 14.76 -16.22
C ARG A 49 -14.93 13.73 -17.08
N GLY A 50 -15.13 12.45 -16.77
CA GLY A 50 -14.52 11.32 -17.49
C GLY A 50 -13.10 10.97 -17.06
N PHE A 51 -12.50 11.68 -16.10
CA PHE A 51 -11.13 11.39 -15.62
C PHE A 51 -11.06 10.21 -14.64
N TRP A 52 -12.18 9.86 -13.98
CA TRP A 52 -12.26 8.81 -12.95
C TRP A 52 -11.74 7.41 -13.33
N PRO A 53 -11.73 6.95 -14.61
CA PRO A 53 -11.18 5.63 -14.94
C PRO A 53 -9.69 5.51 -14.66
N LEU A 54 -8.92 6.60 -14.75
CA LEU A 54 -7.48 6.60 -14.49
C LEU A 54 -7.14 6.28 -13.02
N PRO A 55 -7.62 7.06 -12.02
CA PRO A 55 -7.38 6.72 -10.61
C PRO A 55 -7.98 5.36 -10.24
N LEU A 56 -9.12 4.95 -10.84
CA LEU A 56 -9.65 3.62 -10.60
C LEU A 56 -8.71 2.52 -11.10
N ALA A 57 -8.18 2.63 -12.31
CA ALA A 57 -7.23 1.67 -12.85
C ALA A 57 -5.96 1.60 -11.98
N MET A 58 -5.41 2.74 -11.57
CA MET A 58 -4.25 2.80 -10.68
C MET A 58 -4.53 2.13 -9.32
N PHE A 59 -5.70 2.41 -8.73
CA PHE A 59 -6.11 1.81 -7.45
C PHE A 59 -6.23 0.28 -7.57
N VAL A 60 -6.94 -0.21 -8.58
CA VAL A 60 -7.13 -1.65 -8.79
C VAL A 60 -5.81 -2.36 -9.09
N VAL A 61 -5.00 -1.82 -10.01
CA VAL A 61 -3.70 -2.41 -10.37
C VAL A 61 -2.76 -2.41 -9.16
N GLY A 62 -2.74 -1.32 -8.39
CA GLY A 62 -1.95 -1.24 -7.17
C GLY A 62 -2.33 -2.31 -6.15
N TRP A 63 -3.63 -2.52 -5.92
CA TRP A 63 -4.11 -3.61 -5.05
C TRP A 63 -3.81 -5.00 -5.59
N VAL A 64 -3.90 -5.22 -6.91
CA VAL A 64 -3.51 -6.49 -7.53
C VAL A 64 -2.04 -6.78 -7.25
N PHE A 65 -1.15 -5.81 -7.42
CA PHE A 65 0.26 -5.98 -7.06
C PHE A 65 0.42 -6.35 -5.59
N GLN A 66 -0.20 -5.60 -4.67
CA GLN A 66 -0.16 -5.89 -3.23
C GLN A 66 -0.56 -7.34 -2.91
N PHE A 67 -1.71 -7.79 -3.41
CA PHE A 67 -2.21 -9.13 -3.13
C PHE A 67 -1.37 -10.23 -3.79
N VAL A 68 -0.86 -10.00 -5.01
CA VAL A 68 0.06 -10.93 -5.66
C VAL A 68 1.35 -11.07 -4.85
N GLY A 69 1.91 -9.95 -4.38
CA GLY A 69 3.09 -9.96 -3.51
C GLY A 69 2.89 -10.81 -2.26
N HIS A 70 1.77 -10.61 -1.57
CA HIS A 70 1.42 -11.40 -0.38
C HIS A 70 1.14 -12.87 -0.69
N ALA A 71 0.57 -13.19 -1.86
CA ALA A 71 0.40 -14.58 -2.29
C ALA A 71 1.75 -15.32 -2.41
N PHE A 72 2.80 -14.64 -2.89
CA PHE A 72 4.16 -15.18 -2.92
C PHE A 72 4.85 -15.20 -1.55
N GLU A 73 4.58 -14.22 -0.69
CA GLU A 73 5.08 -14.22 0.70
C GLU A 73 4.45 -15.36 1.53
N GLY A 74 3.25 -15.82 1.16
CA GLY A 74 2.49 -16.82 1.93
C GLY A 74 1.88 -16.26 3.23
N LYS A 75 1.94 -14.94 3.42
CA LYS A 75 1.41 -14.23 4.59
C LYS A 75 0.25 -13.34 4.16
N ARG A 76 -0.72 -13.15 5.06
CA ARG A 76 -1.82 -12.21 4.84
C ARG A 76 -1.30 -10.76 4.98
N PRO A 77 -1.93 -9.79 4.31
CA PRO A 77 -1.59 -8.39 4.48
C PRO A 77 -1.70 -7.91 5.93
N GLU A 78 -0.72 -7.14 6.38
CA GLU A 78 -0.56 -6.70 7.78
C GLU A 78 -1.65 -5.72 8.19
N PHE A 79 -2.20 -4.97 7.25
CA PHE A 79 -3.30 -4.05 7.54
C PHE A 79 -4.58 -4.75 8.02
N LEU A 80 -4.72 -6.06 7.76
CA LEU A 80 -5.81 -6.87 8.31
C LEU A 80 -5.64 -7.12 9.80
N HIS A 81 -4.41 -7.04 10.32
CA HIS A 81 -4.10 -7.15 11.74
C HIS A 81 -4.14 -5.77 12.42
N ASP A 82 -3.51 -4.77 11.81
CA ASP A 82 -3.59 -3.37 12.26
C ASP A 82 -3.60 -2.42 11.06
N TRP A 83 -4.68 -1.66 10.90
CA TRP A 83 -4.87 -0.71 9.80
C TRP A 83 -3.74 0.31 9.65
N ARG A 84 -2.97 0.57 10.71
CA ARG A 84 -1.83 1.49 10.70
C ARG A 84 -0.74 1.06 9.71
N PHE A 85 -0.61 -0.22 9.40
CA PHE A 85 0.34 -0.72 8.40
C PHE A 85 0.09 -0.15 6.99
N LEU A 86 -1.13 0.31 6.67
CA LEU A 86 -1.40 1.05 5.42
C LEU A 86 -0.56 2.32 5.30
N PHE A 87 -0.19 2.94 6.41
CA PHE A 87 0.58 4.19 6.44
C PHE A 87 2.09 3.94 6.58
N VAL A 88 2.49 2.81 7.17
CA VAL A 88 3.91 2.48 7.36
C VAL A 88 4.60 2.28 6.01
N GLY A 89 3.93 1.60 5.07
CA GLY A 89 4.48 1.37 3.73
C GLY A 89 4.62 2.62 2.85
N LEU A 90 4.06 3.77 3.25
CA LEU A 90 4.21 5.05 2.53
C LEU A 90 5.54 5.76 2.82
N ARG A 91 6.35 5.23 3.73
CA ARG A 91 7.61 5.83 4.19
C ARG A 91 8.81 5.04 3.68
#